data_AF-A0A1T4SE25-F1
#
_entry.id   AF-A0A1T4SE25-F1
#
_cell.length_a   1.000
_cell.length_b   1.000
_cell.length_c   1.000
_cell.angle_alpha   90.00
_cell.angle_beta   90.00
_cell.angle_gamma   90.00
#
_symmetry.space_group_name_H-M   'P 1'
#
loop_
_entity.id
_entity.type
_entity.pdbx_description
1 polymer ?
#
loop_
_entity_poly.entity_id
_entity_poly.type
_entity_poly.pdbx_seq_one_letter_code
_entity_poly.pdbx_strand_id
1 'polypeptide(L)' 'MTQDITPRSFDRLAVRDGKSAPRIIWTLAAIGREIGVGPDFVRDTLAKQPGSPVKELGGRYYAFEDALISYMRGTDGTRS' A
#
# COMPACT_ATOMS: atom_id res chain seq x y z
N MET A 1 29.04 20.59 16.80
CA MET A 1 28.19 21.60 16.16
C MET A 1 26.77 21.08 16.17
N THR A 2 25.97 21.50 17.15
CA THR A 2 24.55 21.14 17.24
C THR A 2 23.81 22.03 16.25
N GLN A 3 23.22 21.48 15.20
CA GLN A 3 22.42 22.28 14.29
C GLN A 3 21.07 22.56 14.95
N ASP A 4 20.79 23.83 15.24
CA ASP A 4 19.48 24.28 15.68
C ASP A 4 18.45 24.00 14.58
N ILE A 5 17.58 23.01 14.81
CA ILE A 5 16.43 22.77 13.96
C ILE A 5 15.46 23.93 14.19
N THR A 6 15.49 24.88 13.25
CA THR A 6 14.48 25.94 13.21
C THR A 6 13.15 25.35 12.71
N PRO A 7 11.98 25.88 13.13
CA PRO A 7 10.68 25.41 12.65
C PRO A 7 10.57 25.38 11.12
N ARG A 8 11.17 26.34 10.42
CA ARG A 8 11.21 26.36 8.95
C ARG A 8 12.09 25.27 8.34
N SER A 9 13.19 24.92 9.00
CA SER A 9 14.02 23.78 8.58
C SER A 9 13.28 22.47 8.81
N PHE A 10 12.53 22.35 9.91
CA PHE A 10 11.68 21.21 10.20
C PHE A 10 10.56 21.06 9.16
N ASP A 11 9.84 22.13 8.84
CA ASP A 11 8.79 22.10 7.80
C ASP A 11 9.35 21.64 6.45
N ARG A 12 10.56 22.10 6.09
CA ARG A 12 11.21 21.67 4.84
C ARG A 12 11.63 20.20 4.87
N LEU A 13 12.01 19.67 6.03
CA LEU A 13 12.30 18.25 6.21
C LEU A 13 11.01 17.41 6.13
N ALA A 14 9.92 17.87 6.76
CA ALA A 14 8.62 17.21 6.72
C ALA A 14 8.01 17.19 5.30
N VAL A 15 8.25 18.24 4.49
CA VAL A 15 7.76 18.32 3.10
C VAL A 15 8.65 17.55 2.12
N ARG A 16 9.96 17.42 2.39
CA ARG A 16 10.90 16.69 1.51
C ARG A 16 10.68 15.18 1.51
N ASP A 17 10.10 14.64 2.57
CA ASP A 17 9.70 13.23 2.68
C ASP A 17 8.26 13.00 2.19
N GLY A 18 7.83 13.74 1.16
CA GLY A 18 6.52 13.63 0.51
C GLY A 18 6.21 12.25 -0.11
N LYS A 19 7.02 11.22 0.14
CA LYS A 19 6.55 9.84 0.13
C LYS A 19 5.78 9.62 1.44
N SER A 20 4.52 10.05 1.47
CA SER A 20 3.58 9.60 2.51
C SER A 20 3.79 8.11 2.75
N ALA A 21 4.04 7.74 4.00
CA ALA A 21 4.30 6.35 4.36
C ALA A 21 3.27 5.44 3.68
N PRO A 22 3.69 4.31 3.07
CA PRO A 22 2.80 3.50 2.25
C PRO A 22 1.59 3.07 3.07
N ARG A 23 0.41 3.48 2.62
CA ARG A 23 -0.84 3.25 3.36
C ARG A 23 -1.14 1.76 3.35
N ILE A 24 -1.28 1.18 4.54
CA ILE A 24 -1.66 -0.22 4.71
C ILE A 24 -3.18 -0.31 4.83
N ILE A 25 -3.80 -1.10 3.96
CA ILE A 25 -5.21 -1.43 4.02
C ILE A 25 -5.33 -2.79 4.71
N TRP A 26 -6.05 -2.80 5.83
CA TRP A 26 -6.34 -4.02 6.58
C TRP A 26 -7.71 -4.57 6.26
N THR A 27 -7.85 -5.89 6.33
CA THR A 27 -9.08 -6.66 6.10
C THR A 27 -9.47 -6.81 4.64
N LEU A 28 -10.06 -7.96 4.32
CA LEU A 28 -10.59 -8.27 2.98
C LEU A 28 -11.66 -7.28 2.53
N ALA A 29 -12.52 -6.82 3.44
CA ALA A 29 -13.60 -5.90 3.13
C ALA A 29 -13.08 -4.51 2.72
N ALA A 30 -12.06 -3.99 3.40
CA ALA A 30 -11.48 -2.70 3.05
C ALA A 30 -10.70 -2.77 1.73
N ILE A 31 -9.93 -3.85 1.53
CA ILE A 31 -9.22 -4.10 0.26
C ILE A 31 -10.23 -4.19 -0.89
N GLY A 32 -11.32 -4.94 -0.70
CA GLY A 32 -12.37 -5.09 -1.70
C GLY A 32 -13.05 -3.76 -2.04
N ARG A 33 -13.37 -2.96 -1.02
CA ARG A 33 -13.94 -1.61 -1.21
C ARG A 33 -13.03 -0.71 -2.03
N GLU A 34 -11.72 -0.78 -1.82
CA GLU A 34 -10.75 0.06 -2.53
C GLU A 34 -10.74 -0.22 -4.04
N ILE A 35 -10.91 -1.48 -4.44
CA ILE A 35 -10.89 -1.91 -5.85
C ILE A 35 -12.28 -2.22 -6.43
N GLY A 36 -13.34 -1.98 -5.67
CA GLY A 36 -14.74 -2.18 -6.09
C GLY A 36 -15.19 -3.63 -6.19
N VAL A 37 -14.63 -4.55 -5.40
CA VAL A 37 -14.98 -5.99 -5.40
C VAL A 37 -15.38 -6.49 -4.01
N GLY A 38 -15.99 -7.68 -3.98
CA GLY A 38 -16.36 -8.35 -2.73
C GLY A 38 -15.15 -8.95 -1.98
N PRO A 39 -15.26 -9.12 -0.65
CA PRO A 39 -14.18 -9.70 0.17
C PRO A 39 -13.83 -11.14 -0.21
N ASP A 40 -14.80 -11.93 -0.71
CA ASP A 40 -14.59 -13.30 -1.16
C ASP A 40 -13.68 -13.34 -2.40
N PHE A 41 -13.86 -12.40 -3.33
CA PHE A 41 -12.97 -12.29 -4.49
C PHE A 41 -11.52 -11.97 -4.06
N VAL A 42 -11.35 -11.09 -3.07
CA VAL A 42 -10.02 -10.76 -2.54
C VAL A 42 -9.36 -12.00 -1.94
N ARG A 43 -10.09 -12.81 -1.17
CA ARG A 43 -9.57 -14.01 -0.51
C ARG A 43 -9.31 -15.16 -1.47
N ASP A 44 -10.29 -15.46 -2.32
CA ASP A 44 -10.28 -16.67 -3.13
C ASP A 44 -9.59 -16.50 -4.48
N THR A 45 -9.48 -15.27 -4.97
CA THR A 45 -8.81 -14.96 -6.23
C THR A 45 -7.52 -14.20 -5.98
N LEU A 46 -7.59 -12.96 -5.47
CA LEU A 46 -6.40 -12.11 -5.37
C LEU A 46 -5.34 -12.69 -4.44
N ALA A 47 -5.69 -13.12 -3.23
CA ALA A 47 -4.70 -13.65 -2.28
C ALA A 47 -4.02 -14.95 -2.75
N LYS A 48 -4.62 -15.66 -3.73
CA LYS A 48 -4.06 -16.90 -4.30
C LYS A 48 -3.32 -16.68 -5.61
N GLN A 49 -3.45 -15.49 -6.22
CA GLN A 49 -2.79 -15.18 -7.48
C GLN A 49 -1.28 -14.97 -7.28
N PRO A 50 -0.43 -15.55 -8.14
CA PRO A 50 1.01 -15.29 -8.11
C PRO A 50 1.27 -13.80 -8.40
N GLY A 51 2.17 -13.20 -7.62
CA GLY A 51 2.50 -11.77 -7.73
C GLY A 51 1.48 -10.82 -7.08
N SER A 52 0.44 -11.35 -6.43
CA SER A 52 -0.56 -10.51 -5.77
C SER A 52 0.03 -9.68 -4.61
N PRO A 53 -0.37 -8.41 -4.48
CA PRO A 53 0.03 -7.54 -3.38
C PRO A 53 -0.72 -7.84 -2.07
N VAL A 54 -1.73 -8.72 -2.09
CA VAL A 54 -2.50 -9.12 -0.90
C VAL A 54 -1.73 -10.18 -0.12
N LYS A 55 -1.47 -9.92 1.16
CA LYS A 55 -0.70 -10.80 2.05
C LYS A 55 -1.50 -11.15 3.30
N GLU A 56 -1.17 -12.28 3.91
CA GLU A 56 -1.75 -12.72 5.18
C GLU A 56 -0.74 -12.58 6.31
N LEU A 57 -1.16 -11.98 7.43
CA LEU A 57 -0.39 -11.85 8.65
C LEU A 57 -1.29 -12.12 9.86
N GLY A 58 -0.96 -13.16 10.64
CA GLY A 58 -1.69 -13.51 11.86
C GLY A 58 -3.18 -13.80 11.61
N GLY A 59 -3.53 -14.47 10.50
CA GLY A 59 -4.91 -14.78 10.13
C GLY A 59 -5.72 -13.59 9.61
N ARG A 60 -5.06 -12.44 9.35
CA ARG A 60 -5.69 -11.25 8.75
C ARG A 60 -5.02 -10.92 7.42
N TYR A 61 -5.82 -10.45 6.48
CA TYR A 61 -5.32 -9.99 5.19
C TYR A 61 -5.00 -8.51 5.22
N TYR A 62 -3.93 -8.13 4.52
CA TYR A 62 -3.54 -6.75 4.31
C TYR A 62 -2.95 -6.56 2.92
N ALA A 63 -2.97 -5.32 2.42
CA ALA A 63 -2.26 -4.91 1.23
C ALA A 63 -1.71 -3.48 1.41
N PHE A 64 -0.60 -3.18 0.76
CA PHE A 64 -0.19 -1.79 0.60
C PHE A 64 -1.00 -1.17 -0.55
N GLU A 65 -1.58 0.00 -0.32
CA GLU A 65 -2.47 0.67 -1.27
C GLU A 65 -1.79 0.93 -2.62
N ASP A 66 -0.54 1.41 -2.59
CA ASP A 66 0.25 1.70 -3.79
C ASP A 66 0.53 0.44 -4.62
N ALA A 67 0.92 -0.66 -3.96
CA ALA A 67 1.15 -1.94 -4.61
C ALA A 67 -0.15 -2.52 -5.17
N LEU A 68 -1.26 -2.40 -4.42
CA LEU A 68 -2.58 -2.83 -4.85
C LEU A 68 -3.03 -2.08 -6.12
N ILE A 69 -2.91 -0.75 -6.11
CA ILE A 69 -3.27 0.08 -7.27
C ILE A 69 -2.34 -0.21 -8.45
N SER A 70 -1.04 -0.39 -8.22
CA SER A 70 -0.06 -0.68 -9.28
C SER A 70 -0.34 -2.01 -9.97
N TYR A 71 -0.69 -3.04 -9.18
CA TYR A 71 -1.11 -4.35 -9.66
C TYR A 71 -2.38 -4.27 -10.49
N MET A 72 -3.41 -3.57 -10.01
CA MET A 72 -4.68 -3.40 -10.73
C MET A 72 -4.52 -2.63 -12.05
N ARG A 73 -3.55 -1.72 -12.12
CA ARG A 73 -3.21 -0.98 -13.35
C ARG A 73 -2.38 -1.79 -14.34
N GLY A 74 -1.88 -2.97 -13.96
CA GLY A 74 -0.98 -3.78 -14.79
C GLY A 74 0.39 -3.13 -15.00
N THR A 75 0.79 -2.21 -14.10
CA THR A 75 2.05 -1.47 -14.16
C THR A 75 3.19 -2.14 -13.39
N ASP A 76 2.96 -3.32 -12.83
CA ASP A 76 4.04 -4.15 -12.33
C ASP A 76 4.97 -4.47 -13.49
N GLY A 77 6.27 -4.24 -13.32
CA GLY A 77 7.30 -4.23 -14.36
C GLY A 77 7.56 -5.57 -15.06
N THR A 78 6.54 -6.38 -15.32
CA THR A 78 6.57 -7.60 -16.12
C THR A 78 6.12 -7.31 -17.55
N ARG A 79 6.89 -6.46 -18.23
CA ARG A 79 7.07 -6.51 -19.68
C ARG A 79 8.55 -6.70 -19.96
N SER A 80 9.01 -7.95 -19.96
CA SER A 80 10.15 -8.48 -20.72
C SER A 80 10.28 -9.97 -20.44
#